data_AF-A0A1H9HJ88-F1
#
_entry.id   AF-A0A1H9HJ88-F1
#
_cell.length_a   1.000
_cell.length_b   1.000
_cell.length_c   1.000
_cell.angle_alpha   90.00
_cell.angle_beta   90.00
_cell.angle_gamma   90.00
#
_symmetry.space_group_name_H-M   'P 1'
#
loop_
_entity.id
_entity.type
_entity.pdbx_description
1 polymer ?
#
loop_
_entity_poly.entity_id
_entity_poly.type
_entity_poly.pdbx_seq_one_letter_code
_entity_poly.pdbx_strand_id
1 'polypeptide(L)' 'MIAFLRREPVLLQAAFLALVNLVVAFGLVELTAEQTGALVGVLAAVLGLWARRLVTPVSKLEEMP' A
#
# COMPACT_ATOMS: atom_id res chain seq x y z
N MET A 1 -13.37 3.46 -12.66
CA MET A 1 -12.36 3.80 -11.62
C MET A 1 -12.34 2.78 -10.48
N ILE A 2 -13.45 2.53 -9.78
CA ILE A 2 -13.53 1.60 -8.62
C ILE A 2 -13.22 0.13 -8.99
N ALA A 3 -13.55 -0.32 -10.22
CA ALA A 3 -13.23 -1.67 -10.68
C ALA A 3 -11.73 -1.93 -10.85
N PHE A 4 -10.94 -0.92 -11.27
CA PHE A 4 -9.49 -1.01 -11.36
C PHE A 4 -8.86 -1.16 -9.97
N LEU A 5 -9.41 -0.45 -8.98
CA LEU A 5 -8.96 -0.51 -7.58
C LEU A 5 -9.02 -1.91 -6.96
N ARG A 6 -9.96 -2.75 -7.39
CA ARG A 6 -10.06 -4.13 -6.94
C ARG A 6 -9.23 -5.11 -7.76
N ARG A 7 -8.83 -4.73 -8.98
CA ARG A 7 -8.14 -5.63 -9.92
C ARG A 7 -6.65 -5.72 -9.63
N GLU A 8 -6.02 -4.60 -9.26
CA GLU A 8 -4.57 -4.51 -9.07
C GLU A 8 -4.22 -3.76 -7.77
N PRO A 9 -4.60 -4.30 -6.59
CA PRO A 9 -4.42 -3.62 -5.30
C PRO A 9 -2.93 -3.38 -4.96
N VAL A 10 -2.03 -4.25 -5.40
CA VAL A 10 -0.58 -4.12 -5.17
C VAL A 10 0.02 -2.96 -5.99
N LEU A 11 -0.43 -2.79 -7.25
CA LEU A 11 0.03 -1.68 -8.09
C LEU A 11 -0.37 -0.34 -7.46
N LEU A 12 -1.59 -0.24 -6.94
CA LEU A 12 -2.06 0.96 -6.26
C LEU A 12 -1.28 1.28 -4.99
N GLN A 13 -0.98 0.27 -4.17
CA GLN A 13 -0.11 0.43 -3.01
C GLN A 13 1.25 1.02 -3.44
N ALA A 14 1.88 0.44 -4.46
CA ALA A 14 3.19 0.89 -4.93
C ALA A 14 3.14 2.31 -5.50
N ALA A 15 2.13 2.61 -6.32
CA ALA A 15 1.93 3.93 -6.92
C ALA A 15 1.70 5.01 -5.86
N PHE A 16 0.92 4.71 -4.82
CA PHE A 16 0.67 5.64 -3.72
C PHE A 16 1.96 5.92 -2.92
N LEU A 17 2.72 4.88 -2.56
CA LEU A 17 4.01 5.05 -1.88
C LEU A 17 5.00 5.86 -2.72
N ALA A 18 5.07 5.60 -4.03
CA ALA A 18 5.91 6.35 -4.95
C ALA A 18 5.51 7.83 -4.99
N LEU A 19 4.21 8.14 -5.01
CA LEU A 19 3.72 9.51 -5.01
C LEU A 19 4.07 10.25 -3.71
N VAL A 20 3.92 9.60 -2.55
CA VAL A 20 4.34 10.18 -1.26
C VAL A 20 5.83 10.45 -1.25
N ASN A 21 6.65 9.50 -1.69
CA ASN A 21 8.10 9.68 -1.79
C ASN A 21 8.47 10.83 -2.74
N LEU A 22 7.74 10.99 -3.84
CA LEU A 22 7.96 12.07 -4.80
C LEU A 22 7.68 13.44 -4.17
N VAL A 23 6.57 13.57 -3.44
CA VAL A 23 6.19 14.80 -2.72
C VAL A 23 7.28 15.20 -1.73
N VAL A 24 7.80 14.24 -0.97
CA VAL A 24 8.90 14.49 -0.02
C VAL A 24 10.20 14.82 -0.76
N ALA A 25 10.53 14.11 -1.83
CA ALA A 25 11.76 14.31 -2.60
C ALA A 25 11.82 15.70 -3.27
N PHE A 26 10.68 16.23 -3.74
CA PHE A 26 10.60 17.59 -4.30
C PHE A 26 10.53 18.69 -3.23
N GLY A 27 10.59 18.34 -1.94
CA GLY A 27 10.54 19.31 -0.85
C GLY A 27 9.18 20.01 -0.74
N LEU A 28 8.11 19.41 -1.27
CA LEU A 28 6.75 19.95 -1.13
C LEU A 28 6.23 19.84 0.31
N VAL A 29 6.87 18.97 1.11
CA VAL A 29 6.69 18.86 2.56
C VAL A 29 8.07 18.75 3.19
N GLU A 30 8.39 19.65 4.12
CA GLU A 30 9.63 19.61 4.87
C GLU A 30 9.54 18.54 5.96
N LEU A 31 10.20 17.41 5.74
CA LEU A 31 10.37 16.33 6.71
C LEU A 31 11.85 16.05 6.91
N THR A 32 12.26 15.72 8.13
CA THR A 32 13.61 15.17 8.34
C THR A 32 13.72 13.78 7.71
N ALA A 33 14.95 13.29 7.56
CA ALA A 33 15.20 11.96 7.01
C ALA A 33 14.53 10.86 7.86
N GLU A 34 14.56 11.02 9.19
CA GLU A 34 13.94 10.10 10.15
C GLU A 34 12.42 10.11 10.02
N GLN A 35 11.82 11.31 9.91
CA GLN A 35 10.38 11.46 9.72
C GLN A 35 9.91 10.87 8.39
N THR A 36 10.68 11.08 7.33
CA THR A 36 10.41 10.49 6.01
C THR A 36 10.46 8.96 6.07
N GLY A 37 11.51 8.40 6.65
CA GLY A 37 11.64 6.95 6.82
C GLY A 37 10.50 6.35 7.65
N ALA A 38 10.13 7.00 8.76
CA ALA A 38 9.02 6.58 9.59
C ALA A 38 7.68 6.62 8.84
N LEU A 39 7.39 7.71 8.13
CA LEU A 39 6.17 7.88 7.35
C LEU A 39 6.05 6.79 6.28
N VAL A 40 7.09 6.61 5.46
CA VAL A 40 7.10 5.64 4.37
C VAL A 40 6.99 4.22 4.92
N GLY A 41 7.68 3.92 6.01
CA GLY A 41 7.61 2.61 6.68
C GLY A 41 6.20 2.29 7.18
N VAL A 42 5.55 3.22 7.87
CA VAL A 42 4.17 3.06 8.36
C VAL A 42 3.20 2.88 7.20
N LEU A 43 3.29 3.72 6.17
CA LEU A 43 2.44 3.61 4.99
C LEU A 43 2.63 2.27 4.27
N ALA A 44 3.87 1.80 4.13
CA ALA A 44 4.15 0.52 3.51
C ALA A 44 3.56 -0.65 4.28
N ALA A 45 3.66 -0.63 5.62
CA ALA A 45 3.08 -1.65 6.48
C ALA A 45 1.54 -1.69 6.37
N VAL A 46 0.89 -0.52 6.45
CA VAL A 46 -0.57 -0.41 6.40
C VAL A 46 -1.10 -0.83 5.03
N LEU A 47 -0.53 -0.29 3.96
CA LEU A 47 -0.95 -0.62 2.60
C LEU A 47 -0.64 -2.06 2.24
N GLY A 48 0.50 -2.60 2.72
CA GLY A 48 0.85 -4.00 2.56
C GLY A 48 -0.14 -4.94 3.24
N LEU A 49 -0.57 -4.63 4.46
CA LEU A 49 -1.61 -5.39 5.16
C LEU A 49 -2.94 -5.33 4.42
N TRP A 50 -3.32 -4.14 3.95
CA TRP A 50 -4.54 -3.93 3.17
C TRP A 50 -4.52 -4.72 1.85
N ALA A 51 -3.46 -4.58 1.05
CA ALA A 51 -3.30 -5.31 -0.21
C ALA A 51 -3.29 -6.81 0.03
N ARG A 52 -2.60 -7.29 1.08
CA ARG A 52 -2.61 -8.69 1.48
C ARG A 52 -4.02 -9.22 1.70
N ARG A 53 -4.90 -8.48 2.38
CA ARG A 53 -6.30 -8.91 2.60
C ARG A 53 -7.13 -9.01 1.32
N LEU A 54 -6.76 -8.25 0.29
CA LEU A 54 -7.46 -8.27 -1.00
C LEU A 54 -6.98 -9.40 -1.93
N VAL A 55 -5.69 -9.77 -1.83
CA VAL A 55 -5.09 -10.79 -2.71
C VAL A 55 -4.95 -12.17 -2.08
N THR A 56 -5.00 -12.26 -0.74
CA THR A 56 -4.92 -13.57 -0.06
C THR A 56 -6.24 -14.30 -0.25
N PRO A 57 -6.25 -15.46 -0.92
CA PRO A 57 -7.44 -16.28 -1.01
C PRO A 57 -7.82 -16.69 0.41
N VAL A 58 -9.05 -16.39 0.83
CA VAL A 58 -9.62 -17.04 2.00
C VAL A 58 -9.93 -18.44 1.51
N SER A 59 -9.05 -19.40 1.77
CA SER A 59 -9.34 -20.79 1.49
C SER A 59 -10.59 -21.14 2.29
N LYS A 60 -11.75 -21.11 1.62
CA LYS A 60 -12.85 -21.97 1.97
C LYS A 60 -12.33 -23.39 1.79
N LEU A 61 -11.70 -23.91 2.84
CA LEU A 61 -11.75 -25.34 3.12
C LEU A 61 -13.21 -25.61 3.50
N GLU A 62 -14.11 -25.46 2.53
CA GLU A 62 -15.46 -25.97 2.62
C GLU A 62 -15.24 -27.48 2.54
N GLU A 63 -15.34 -28.10 3.71
CA GLU A 63 -15.31 -29.54 3.93
C GLU A 63 -16.03 -30.21 2.77
N MET A 64 -15.27 -30.89 1.90
CA MET A 64 -15.85 -31.75 0.89
C MET A 64 -16.56 -32.89 1.64
N PRO A 65 -17.87 -33.13 1.40
CA PRO A 65 -18.57 -34.27 1.97
C PRO A 65 -18.02 -35.60 1.44
#